data_AF-A0A3E1NXF5-F1
#
_entry.id   AF-A0A3E1NXF5-F1
#
_cell.length_a   1.000
_cell.length_b   1.000
_cell.length_c   1.000
_cell.angle_alpha   90.00
_cell.angle_beta   90.00
_cell.angle_gamma   90.00
#
_symmetry.space_group_name_H-M   'P 1'
#
loop_
_entity.id
_entity.type
_entity.pdbx_description
1 polymer ?
#
loop_
_entity_poly.entity_id
_entity_poly.type
_entity_poly.pdbx_seq_one_letter_code
_entity_poly.pdbx_strand_id
1 'polypeptide(L)'
;MFKCMKSLPQFYFLPLLFIFYSAGAQTLPDSIVITSYCHLNTGWTRETTDDSVRVDMRFLLVKEGNKYVERHPINFPAKILLPLFADPPEKYVKYKGHRIDTNSLRHNEEKIKPLEEKRVIPLSWVKKLMNSIHHSEDNIVSLQRFGIDTPWIKANPEQVLQLTKFTAEYHWNEVQRSFIFSELTSIRNYQKELEDYLVEGTNYDMHHSSRIQYIITCYFNGKIVNQLSSKKVVWGTYSPWTDENGRQFFDYGLDRNIVKLLKRDDKIFPPVTGKNLLTRMANSIIETNSRTLNQQERYSYDKEMDELKPTFQINSVDRIIGYGAYWGNGNKMQVMLHNNLMLPNVSIELILSKTGATLYSRDSVLAAYKNVVGRVQSNSFIKHYLVTHPNDQLNILFFDSKPINEYNINAINSSPEKWAQYDDDVKKDEAAPYYDPLYSKRNFEYHHCGCNYRFPRDFIEQGIIFILETHDGGESRWVLLPDHTILCYYATVEKLMGQPLRTDNRYPCLRFNEKGEILPQKHYPL
;
A
#
# COMPACT_ATOMS: atom_id res chain seq x y z
N MET A 1 -42.89 -22.91 -80.53
CA MET A 1 -43.86 -22.32 -81.47
C MET A 1 -45.25 -22.51 -80.87
N PHE A 2 -45.95 -21.40 -80.60
CA PHE A 2 -47.41 -21.17 -80.61
C PHE A 2 -48.35 -22.24 -80.01
N LYS A 3 -49.43 -21.98 -79.25
CA LYS A 3 -50.13 -20.78 -78.74
C LYS A 3 -51.33 -21.33 -77.93
N CYS A 4 -51.68 -20.72 -76.80
CA CYS A 4 -53.05 -20.44 -76.29
C CYS A 4 -52.91 -20.05 -74.81
N MET A 5 -52.93 -18.77 -74.42
CA MET A 5 -54.12 -17.88 -74.22
C MET A 5 -55.19 -18.55 -73.34
N LYS A 6 -55.85 -17.93 -72.35
CA LYS A 6 -55.94 -16.56 -71.80
C LYS A 6 -56.98 -16.68 -70.66
N SER A 7 -56.84 -15.95 -69.56
CA SER A 7 -57.93 -15.31 -68.76
C SER A 7 -57.40 -14.97 -67.35
N LEU A 8 -57.13 -13.71 -67.00
CA LEU A 8 -58.07 -12.69 -66.42
C LEU A 8 -57.51 -12.25 -65.03
N PRO A 9 -57.92 -11.11 -64.43
CA PRO A 9 -57.20 -9.85 -64.50
C PRO A 9 -56.70 -9.32 -63.14
N GLN A 10 -55.92 -8.24 -63.25
CA GLN A 10 -55.61 -7.20 -62.26
C GLN A 10 -56.65 -7.02 -61.15
N PHE A 11 -56.22 -7.03 -59.88
CA PHE A 11 -56.52 -6.01 -58.85
C PHE A 11 -55.69 -6.29 -57.58
N TYR A 12 -55.32 -5.20 -56.87
CA TYR A 12 -54.49 -5.11 -55.66
C TYR A 12 -52.97 -5.00 -55.83
N PHE A 13 -52.56 -3.90 -56.47
CA PHE A 13 -51.38 -3.14 -56.03
C PHE A 13 -51.77 -2.31 -54.79
N LEU A 14 -51.23 -2.66 -53.62
CA LEU A 14 -51.08 -1.74 -52.48
C LEU A 14 -49.64 -1.88 -51.96
N PRO A 15 -48.92 -0.78 -51.69
CA PRO A 15 -47.47 -0.77 -51.59
C PRO A 15 -46.99 -1.23 -50.22
N LEU A 16 -46.33 -2.38 -50.17
CA LEU A 16 -45.40 -2.78 -49.11
C LEU A 16 -44.07 -2.06 -49.35
N LEU A 17 -44.09 -0.74 -49.18
CA LEU A 17 -42.92 0.12 -49.45
C LEU A 17 -42.85 1.26 -48.43
N PHE A 18 -42.77 0.91 -47.14
CA PHE A 18 -42.42 1.85 -46.06
C PHE A 18 -41.85 1.13 -44.82
N ILE A 19 -40.88 0.22 -44.97
CA ILE A 19 -39.99 -0.14 -43.85
C ILE A 19 -38.56 -0.36 -44.37
N PHE A 20 -37.94 0.71 -44.86
CA PHE A 20 -36.48 0.87 -44.85
C PHE A 20 -36.18 2.32 -44.48
N TYR A 21 -36.55 2.71 -43.25
CA TYR A 21 -36.01 3.92 -42.64
C TYR A 21 -34.61 3.60 -42.11
N SER A 22 -33.61 3.96 -42.91
CA SER A 22 -32.29 4.45 -42.51
C SER A 22 -31.67 3.84 -41.24
N ALA A 23 -30.91 2.77 -41.40
CA ALA A 23 -29.72 2.57 -40.56
C ALA A 23 -28.75 3.73 -40.84
N GLY A 24 -28.68 4.73 -39.96
CA GLY A 24 -27.75 5.86 -40.12
C GLY A 24 -28.08 7.13 -39.34
N ALA A 25 -29.30 7.29 -38.83
CA ALA A 25 -29.61 8.38 -37.89
C ALA A 25 -29.78 7.78 -36.49
N GLN A 26 -28.73 7.78 -35.67
CA GLN A 26 -28.87 7.46 -34.24
C GLN A 26 -29.89 8.44 -33.63
N THR A 27 -31.08 7.94 -33.33
CA THR A 27 -32.14 8.71 -32.70
C THR A 27 -31.75 8.99 -31.26
N LEU A 28 -31.49 10.25 -30.93
CA LEU A 28 -31.17 10.67 -29.57
C LEU A 28 -32.33 10.40 -28.60
N PRO A 29 -32.06 10.00 -27.34
CA PRO A 29 -33.07 9.60 -26.36
C PRO A 29 -34.01 10.77 -26.01
N ASP A 30 -35.27 10.48 -25.69
CA ASP A 30 -36.24 11.51 -25.30
C ASP A 30 -35.92 12.13 -23.94
N SER A 31 -35.31 11.34 -23.05
CA SER A 31 -34.77 11.85 -21.80
C SER A 31 -33.55 11.07 -21.31
N ILE A 32 -32.71 11.74 -20.51
CA ILE A 32 -31.52 11.16 -19.88
C ILE A 32 -31.58 11.53 -18.40
N VAL A 33 -31.43 10.55 -17.52
CA VAL A 33 -31.31 10.74 -16.08
C VAL A 33 -29.88 10.43 -15.67
N ILE A 34 -29.21 11.39 -15.04
CA ILE A 34 -27.88 11.20 -14.45
C ILE A 34 -28.02 11.35 -12.94
N THR A 35 -27.68 10.30 -12.21
CA THR A 35 -27.60 10.32 -10.75
C THR A 35 -26.14 10.32 -10.36
N SER A 36 -25.75 11.25 -9.49
CA SER A 36 -24.42 11.34 -8.89
C SER A 36 -24.54 11.12 -7.39
N TYR A 37 -23.76 10.19 -6.86
CA TYR A 37 -23.64 9.90 -5.43
C TYR A 37 -22.29 10.41 -4.94
N CYS A 38 -22.32 11.33 -3.97
CA CYS A 38 -21.14 11.68 -3.21
C CYS A 38 -21.13 10.88 -1.91
N HIS A 39 -20.11 10.07 -1.73
CA HIS A 39 -19.86 9.29 -0.52
C HIS A 39 -18.82 10.02 0.32
N LEU A 40 -19.25 10.58 1.45
CA LEU A 40 -18.36 11.22 2.42
C LEU A 40 -17.87 10.16 3.40
N ASN A 41 -16.56 9.97 3.49
CA ASN A 41 -15.96 9.04 4.45
C ASN A 41 -16.05 9.65 5.86
N THR A 42 -16.59 8.90 6.82
CA THR A 42 -16.77 9.35 8.21
C THR A 42 -15.70 8.82 9.17
N GLY A 43 -14.73 8.02 8.68
CA GLY A 43 -13.69 7.40 9.50
C GLY A 43 -12.29 7.36 8.84
N TRP A 44 -11.27 7.19 9.68
CA TRP A 44 -9.84 7.17 9.31
C TRP A 44 -9.30 5.77 8.97
N THR A 45 -10.14 4.75 8.83
CA THR A 45 -9.70 3.36 8.64
C THR A 45 -10.18 2.75 7.33
N ARG A 46 -9.36 1.84 6.79
CA ARG A 46 -9.49 1.22 5.45
C ARG A 46 -10.67 0.24 5.33
N GLU A 47 -11.37 -0.07 6.43
CA GLU A 47 -12.20 -1.27 6.56
C GLU A 47 -13.72 -1.05 6.67
N THR A 48 -14.22 0.18 6.82
CA THR A 48 -15.67 0.44 6.81
C THR A 48 -16.12 1.11 5.52
N THR A 49 -16.24 0.32 4.44
CA THR A 49 -16.73 0.79 3.14
C THR A 49 -18.20 1.24 3.12
N ASP A 50 -18.93 1.00 4.20
CA ASP A 50 -20.38 1.26 4.30
C ASP A 50 -20.76 2.44 5.21
N ASP A 51 -19.83 2.99 6.00
CA ASP A 51 -20.08 4.16 6.87
C ASP A 51 -19.87 5.50 6.12
N SER A 52 -20.51 5.61 4.94
CA SER A 52 -20.48 6.85 4.16
C SER A 52 -21.80 7.60 4.24
N VAL A 53 -21.75 8.92 4.49
CA VAL A 53 -22.93 9.77 4.25
C VAL A 53 -23.08 9.91 2.74
N ARG A 54 -24.23 9.49 2.23
CA ARG A 54 -24.57 9.49 0.81
C ARG A 54 -25.39 10.73 0.47
N VAL A 55 -24.83 11.61 -0.37
CA VAL A 55 -25.53 12.75 -0.95
C VAL A 55 -25.87 12.42 -2.40
N ASP A 56 -27.17 12.37 -2.69
CA ASP A 56 -27.71 12.06 -4.01
C ASP A 56 -28.01 13.36 -4.76
N MET A 57 -27.42 13.53 -5.94
CA MET A 57 -27.78 14.58 -6.89
C MET A 57 -28.35 13.95 -8.16
N ARG A 58 -29.57 14.31 -8.54
CA ARG A 58 -30.24 13.81 -9.75
C ARG A 58 -30.44 14.93 -10.77
N PHE A 59 -30.01 14.67 -12.00
CA PHE A 59 -30.11 15.57 -13.13
C PHE A 59 -30.99 14.92 -14.20
N LEU A 60 -32.12 15.54 -14.54
CA LEU A 60 -33.01 15.07 -15.60
C LEU A 60 -32.85 15.97 -16.82
N LEU A 61 -32.47 15.41 -17.97
CA LEU A 61 -32.38 16.10 -19.24
C LEU A 61 -33.53 15.63 -20.12
N VAL A 62 -34.38 16.56 -20.57
CA VAL A 62 -35.53 16.26 -21.43
C VAL A 62 -35.34 16.92 -22.79
N LYS A 63 -35.60 16.17 -23.86
CA LYS A 63 -35.57 16.70 -25.22
C LYS A 63 -36.78 17.58 -25.47
N GLU A 64 -36.55 18.82 -25.87
CA GLU A 64 -37.59 19.79 -26.22
C GLU A 64 -37.28 20.36 -27.62
N GLY A 65 -37.87 19.76 -28.66
CA GLY A 65 -37.55 20.09 -30.05
C GLY A 65 -36.08 19.76 -30.40
N ASN A 66 -35.31 20.78 -30.78
CA ASN A 66 -33.90 20.65 -31.18
C ASN A 66 -32.88 20.87 -30.05
N LYS A 67 -33.34 20.94 -28.79
CA LYS A 67 -32.50 21.17 -27.61
C LYS A 67 -32.83 20.19 -26.49
N TYR A 68 -31.93 20.07 -25.53
CA TYR A 68 -32.23 19.44 -24.25
C TYR A 68 -32.37 20.51 -23.18
N VAL A 69 -33.29 20.32 -22.26
CA VAL A 69 -33.47 21.18 -21.10
C VAL A 69 -33.23 20.34 -19.86
N GLU A 70 -32.31 20.80 -19.02
CA GLU A 70 -32.17 20.25 -17.69
C GLU A 70 -33.35 20.71 -16.84
N ARG A 71 -34.04 19.73 -16.26
CA ARG A 71 -35.07 19.92 -15.26
C ARG A 71 -34.51 19.37 -13.96
N HIS A 72 -34.31 20.23 -12.97
CA HIS A 72 -34.03 19.74 -11.63
C HIS A 72 -35.31 19.10 -11.09
N PRO A 73 -35.25 17.90 -10.47
CA PRO A 73 -36.40 17.38 -9.77
C PRO A 73 -36.79 18.40 -8.68
N ILE A 74 -37.99 18.96 -8.83
CA ILE A 74 -38.67 19.71 -7.78
C ILE A 74 -38.82 18.71 -6.63
N ASN A 75 -38.09 18.91 -5.53
CA ASN A 75 -37.91 18.01 -4.39
C ASN A 75 -36.75 17.00 -4.50
N PHE A 76 -35.54 17.45 -4.16
CA PHE A 76 -34.65 16.65 -3.32
C PHE A 76 -34.62 17.28 -1.93
N PRO A 77 -34.72 16.50 -0.84
CA PRO A 77 -34.92 17.07 0.48
C PRO A 77 -33.65 17.77 0.95
N ALA A 78 -33.67 19.10 0.87
CA ALA A 78 -32.98 19.94 1.86
C ALA A 78 -33.27 19.45 3.30
N LYS A 79 -34.37 18.69 3.53
CA LYS A 79 -34.74 18.07 4.81
C LYS A 79 -33.77 17.01 5.38
N ILE A 80 -32.88 16.37 4.61
CA ILE A 80 -31.86 15.45 5.20
C ILE A 80 -30.63 16.23 5.68
N LEU A 81 -30.39 17.41 5.09
CA LEU A 81 -29.30 18.29 5.46
C LEU A 81 -29.73 19.30 6.54
N LEU A 82 -30.96 19.82 6.51
CA LEU A 82 -31.48 20.84 7.44
C LEU A 82 -31.27 20.56 8.94
N PRO A 83 -31.36 19.31 9.46
CA PRO A 83 -31.05 19.05 10.88
C PRO A 83 -29.55 19.15 11.23
N LEU A 84 -28.65 19.15 10.24
CA LEU A 84 -27.20 19.38 10.40
C LEU A 84 -26.81 20.87 10.26
N PHE A 85 -27.68 21.71 9.70
CA PHE A 85 -27.42 23.15 9.44
C PHE A 85 -28.25 24.10 10.32
N ALA A 86 -29.22 23.60 11.08
CA ALA A 86 -29.90 24.37 12.11
C ALA A 86 -29.03 24.43 13.37
N ASP A 87 -28.10 25.41 13.38
CA ASP A 87 -27.22 25.84 14.48
C ASP A 87 -26.65 24.75 15.41
N PRO A 88 -25.36 24.45 15.22
CA PRO A 88 -24.48 24.52 16.38
C PRO A 88 -23.25 25.40 16.10
N PRO A 89 -22.77 26.16 17.10
CA PRO A 89 -21.55 26.98 17.00
C PRO A 89 -20.26 26.15 16.96
N GLU A 90 -20.34 24.83 16.77
CA GLU A 90 -19.21 23.92 16.89
C GLU A 90 -18.65 23.47 15.52
N LYS A 91 -17.32 23.35 15.46
CA LYS A 91 -16.54 22.86 14.31
C LYS A 91 -16.93 21.44 13.84
N TYR A 92 -17.74 20.72 14.62
CA TYR A 92 -18.17 19.35 14.32
C TYR A 92 -19.61 19.09 14.76
N VAL A 93 -20.36 18.28 14.00
CA VAL A 93 -21.68 17.76 14.39
C VAL A 93 -21.61 16.24 14.60
N LYS A 94 -22.31 15.74 15.62
CA LYS A 94 -22.41 14.32 15.91
C LYS A 94 -23.65 13.72 15.25
N TYR A 95 -23.49 12.84 14.28
CA TYR A 95 -24.60 12.12 13.63
C TYR A 95 -24.37 10.61 13.72
N LYS A 96 -25.36 9.89 14.28
CA LYS A 96 -25.29 8.43 14.54
C LYS A 96 -23.99 7.98 15.24
N GLY A 97 -23.48 8.79 16.17
CA GLY A 97 -22.27 8.48 16.95
C GLY A 97 -20.95 8.97 16.34
N HIS A 98 -20.93 9.37 15.07
CA HIS A 98 -19.73 9.84 14.37
C HIS A 98 -19.61 11.36 14.39
N ARG A 99 -18.36 11.86 14.38
CA ARG A 99 -18.03 13.28 14.45
C ARG A 99 -17.72 13.81 13.03
N ILE A 100 -18.53 14.73 12.52
CA ILE A 100 -18.45 15.24 11.14
C ILE A 100 -17.96 16.69 11.15
N ASP A 101 -16.91 17.03 10.39
CA ASP A 101 -16.38 18.42 10.28
C ASP A 101 -17.32 19.30 9.43
N THR A 102 -17.87 20.34 10.06
CA THR A 102 -18.84 21.25 9.46
C THR A 102 -18.24 22.24 8.47
N ASN A 103 -16.92 22.49 8.51
CA ASN A 103 -16.27 23.42 7.58
C ASN A 103 -16.19 22.84 6.16
N SER A 104 -16.02 21.52 6.03
CA SER A 104 -16.03 20.85 4.72
C SER A 104 -17.41 20.87 4.05
N LEU A 105 -18.48 20.93 4.86
CA LEU A 105 -19.87 20.98 4.42
C LEU A 105 -20.30 22.40 4.04
N ARG A 106 -19.86 23.42 4.79
CA ARG A 106 -20.14 24.85 4.49
C ARG A 106 -19.54 25.33 3.18
N HIS A 107 -18.39 24.82 2.75
CA HIS A 107 -17.81 25.16 1.45
C HIS A 107 -18.68 24.69 0.25
N ASN A 108 -19.63 23.77 0.49
CA ASN A 108 -20.61 23.33 -0.51
C ASN A 108 -21.95 24.10 -0.42
N GLU A 109 -22.28 24.74 0.70
CA GLU A 109 -23.52 25.50 0.89
C GLU A 109 -23.59 26.75 -0.02
N GLU A 110 -22.48 27.47 -0.18
CA GLU A 110 -22.41 28.66 -1.05
C GLU A 110 -22.64 28.34 -2.54
N LYS A 111 -22.60 27.06 -2.93
CA LYS A 111 -22.86 26.60 -4.31
C LYS A 111 -24.28 26.07 -4.55
N ILE A 112 -25.11 25.87 -3.52
CA ILE A 112 -26.50 25.41 -3.66
C ILE A 112 -27.42 26.64 -3.72
N LYS A 113 -27.36 27.38 -4.83
CA LYS A 113 -28.47 28.29 -5.18
C LYS A 113 -29.68 27.44 -5.59
N PRO A 114 -30.93 27.85 -5.28
CA PRO A 114 -32.09 27.28 -5.95
C PRO A 114 -31.94 27.56 -7.45
N LEU A 115 -31.53 26.54 -8.21
CA LEU A 115 -31.45 26.61 -9.67
C LEU A 115 -32.88 26.53 -10.22
N GLU A 116 -33.59 27.65 -10.16
CA GLU A 116 -34.85 27.85 -10.91
C GLU A 116 -34.60 28.05 -12.42
N GLU A 117 -33.34 28.18 -12.84
CA GLU A 117 -32.99 28.36 -14.24
C GLU A 117 -33.08 27.03 -15.01
N LYS A 118 -34.03 26.94 -15.93
CA LYS A 118 -34.02 25.95 -17.02
C LYS A 118 -32.70 26.08 -17.80
N ARG A 119 -31.74 25.22 -17.50
CA ARG A 119 -30.46 25.18 -18.24
C ARG A 119 -30.68 24.50 -19.59
N VAL A 120 -30.47 25.25 -20.67
CA VAL A 120 -30.45 24.68 -22.02
C VAL A 120 -29.12 23.97 -22.26
N ILE A 121 -29.19 22.69 -22.60
CA ILE A 121 -28.05 21.86 -22.96
C ILE A 121 -27.92 21.80 -24.48
N PRO A 122 -26.75 22.15 -25.05
CA PRO A 122 -26.51 22.02 -26.48
C PRO A 122 -26.64 20.57 -26.95
N LEU A 123 -27.32 20.36 -28.08
CA LEU A 123 -27.47 19.04 -28.70
C LEU A 123 -26.12 18.36 -28.97
N SER A 124 -25.08 19.14 -29.28
CA SER A 124 -23.73 18.65 -29.51
C SER A 124 -23.10 18.01 -28.28
N TRP A 125 -23.47 18.43 -27.06
CA TRP A 125 -22.97 17.84 -25.82
C TRP A 125 -23.66 16.51 -25.54
N VAL A 126 -24.96 16.44 -25.76
CA VAL A 126 -25.73 15.19 -25.65
C VAL A 126 -25.27 14.18 -26.70
N LYS A 127 -25.04 14.60 -27.95
CA LYS A 127 -24.45 13.74 -28.98
C LYS A 127 -23.08 13.18 -28.56
N LYS A 128 -22.21 14.01 -27.96
CA LYS A 128 -20.90 13.54 -27.45
C LYS A 128 -21.05 12.51 -26.32
N LEU A 129 -22.00 12.73 -25.39
CA LEU A 129 -22.32 11.76 -24.35
C LEU A 129 -22.83 10.44 -24.95
N MET A 130 -23.82 10.51 -25.85
CA MET A 130 -24.40 9.32 -26.49
C MET A 130 -23.36 8.55 -27.31
N ASN A 131 -22.46 9.24 -28.01
CA ASN A 131 -21.36 8.59 -28.69
C ASN A 131 -20.47 7.80 -27.71
N SER A 132 -20.09 8.37 -26.56
CA SER A 132 -19.32 7.63 -25.55
C SER A 132 -20.08 6.43 -24.96
N ILE A 133 -21.40 6.55 -24.77
CA ILE A 133 -22.24 5.44 -24.29
C ILE A 133 -22.28 4.31 -25.31
N HIS A 134 -22.51 4.63 -26.59
CA HIS A 134 -22.63 3.63 -27.66
C HIS A 134 -21.30 3.00 -28.09
N HIS A 135 -20.17 3.72 -27.99
CA HIS A 135 -18.84 3.18 -28.28
C HIS A 135 -18.21 2.45 -27.07
N SER A 136 -18.97 2.24 -25.99
CA SER A 136 -18.50 1.45 -24.84
C SER A 136 -18.13 0.01 -25.22
N GLU A 137 -18.74 -0.54 -26.28
CA GLU A 137 -18.39 -1.85 -26.82
C GLU A 137 -16.98 -1.92 -27.43
N ASP A 138 -16.50 -0.83 -28.02
CA ASP A 138 -15.16 -0.71 -28.61
C ASP A 138 -14.10 -0.31 -27.57
N ASN A 139 -14.52 0.06 -26.36
CA ASN A 139 -13.66 0.55 -25.28
C ASN A 139 -13.04 -0.57 -24.44
N ILE A 140 -12.82 -1.75 -25.03
CA ILE A 140 -12.09 -2.85 -24.38
C ILE A 140 -10.70 -2.35 -23.98
N VAL A 141 -10.33 -2.62 -22.73
CA VAL A 141 -8.98 -2.32 -22.21
C VAL A 141 -7.97 -3.15 -22.98
N SER A 142 -7.16 -2.48 -23.79
CA SER A 142 -6.06 -3.12 -24.52
C SER A 142 -4.82 -2.27 -24.43
N LEU A 143 -3.67 -2.93 -24.29
CA LEU A 143 -2.36 -2.27 -24.25
C LEU A 143 -2.13 -1.38 -25.49
N GLN A 144 -2.55 -1.84 -26.67
CA GLN A 144 -2.40 -1.08 -27.92
C GLN A 144 -3.13 0.27 -27.88
N ARG A 145 -4.32 0.36 -27.30
CA ARG A 145 -5.08 1.61 -27.16
C ARG A 145 -4.32 2.65 -26.34
N PHE A 146 -3.50 2.21 -25.39
CA PHE A 146 -2.64 3.07 -24.59
C PHE A 146 -1.27 3.31 -25.22
N GLY A 147 -1.08 2.95 -26.50
CA GLY A 147 0.17 3.16 -27.23
C GLY A 147 1.28 2.20 -26.79
N ILE A 148 0.93 1.02 -26.28
CA ILE A 148 1.88 0.01 -25.83
C ILE A 148 2.09 -1.04 -26.92
N ASP A 149 3.31 -1.11 -27.43
CA ASP A 149 3.74 -2.06 -28.46
C ASP A 149 4.13 -3.40 -27.82
N THR A 150 3.22 -4.38 -27.86
CA THR A 150 3.42 -5.69 -27.23
C THR A 150 4.45 -6.57 -27.95
N PRO A 151 4.55 -6.60 -29.30
CA PRO A 151 5.70 -7.21 -29.98
C PRO A 151 7.04 -6.63 -29.54
N TRP A 152 7.16 -5.30 -29.43
CA TRP A 152 8.40 -4.65 -29.03
C TRP A 152 8.82 -5.06 -27.61
N ILE A 153 7.89 -5.06 -26.64
CA ILE A 153 8.17 -5.50 -25.26
C ILE A 153 8.76 -6.91 -25.22
N LYS A 154 8.14 -7.87 -25.93
CA LYS A 154 8.60 -9.26 -25.97
C LYS A 154 10.03 -9.39 -26.51
N ALA A 155 10.38 -8.58 -27.49
CA ALA A 155 11.68 -8.63 -28.14
C ALA A 155 12.77 -7.82 -27.42
N ASN A 156 12.41 -6.92 -26.49
CA ASN A 156 13.32 -5.92 -25.92
C ASN A 156 13.24 -5.82 -24.37
N PRO A 157 13.33 -6.92 -23.60
CA PRO A 157 13.20 -6.86 -22.15
C PRO A 157 14.32 -6.07 -21.45
N GLU A 158 15.53 -6.03 -22.02
CA GLU A 158 16.63 -5.20 -21.52
C GLU A 158 16.29 -3.71 -21.61
N GLN A 159 15.79 -3.27 -22.76
CA GLN A 159 15.40 -1.87 -22.97
C GLN A 159 14.23 -1.50 -22.08
N VAL A 160 13.29 -2.42 -21.85
CA VAL A 160 12.19 -2.22 -20.89
C VAL A 160 12.73 -2.06 -19.47
N LEU A 161 13.66 -2.93 -19.04
CA LEU A 161 14.30 -2.81 -17.72
C LEU A 161 14.99 -1.45 -17.56
N GLN A 162 15.71 -0.97 -18.58
CA GLN A 162 16.38 0.34 -18.58
C GLN A 162 15.43 1.55 -18.44
N LEU A 163 14.13 1.38 -18.68
CA LEU A 163 13.14 2.43 -18.44
C LEU A 163 12.85 2.64 -16.94
N THR A 164 13.22 1.68 -16.09
CA THR A 164 12.78 1.59 -14.70
C THR A 164 13.77 2.26 -13.74
N LYS A 165 13.26 2.71 -12.58
CA LYS A 165 14.11 3.25 -11.49
C LYS A 165 15.09 2.20 -10.96
N PHE A 166 14.72 0.92 -11.06
CA PHE A 166 15.43 -0.22 -10.52
C PHE A 166 16.73 -0.57 -11.27
N THR A 167 16.94 0.01 -12.45
CA THR A 167 18.20 -0.14 -13.21
C THR A 167 19.42 0.21 -12.36
N ALA A 168 19.30 1.25 -11.52
CA ALA A 168 20.37 1.71 -10.63
C ALA A 168 20.32 1.09 -9.22
N GLU A 169 19.20 0.50 -8.81
CA GLU A 169 18.99 -0.01 -7.44
C GLU A 169 19.49 -1.45 -7.24
N TYR A 170 19.53 -2.25 -8.32
CA TYR A 170 20.00 -3.63 -8.30
C TYR A 170 21.32 -3.79 -9.03
N HIS A 171 22.17 -4.64 -8.46
CA HIS A 171 23.29 -5.22 -9.19
C HIS A 171 22.80 -6.46 -9.95
N TRP A 172 22.23 -6.24 -11.14
CA TRP A 172 21.58 -7.26 -11.96
C TRP A 172 22.52 -8.39 -12.42
N ASN A 173 22.57 -9.48 -11.66
CA ASN A 173 23.26 -10.70 -12.06
C ASN A 173 22.44 -11.52 -13.09
N GLU A 174 23.06 -12.53 -13.69
CA GLU A 174 22.43 -13.33 -14.76
C GLU A 174 21.14 -14.05 -14.31
N VAL A 175 21.09 -14.52 -13.06
CA VAL A 175 19.91 -15.20 -12.50
C VAL A 175 18.76 -14.22 -12.34
N GLN A 176 19.01 -13.05 -11.76
CA GLN A 176 18.02 -11.98 -11.62
C GLN A 176 17.52 -11.49 -12.98
N ARG A 177 18.43 -11.28 -13.94
CA ARG A 177 18.06 -10.87 -15.31
C ARG A 177 17.18 -11.91 -15.98
N SER A 178 17.57 -13.18 -15.92
CA SER A 178 16.80 -14.27 -16.54
C SER A 178 15.39 -14.35 -15.96
N PHE A 179 15.25 -14.24 -14.64
CA PHE A 179 13.96 -14.23 -13.97
C PHE A 179 13.13 -12.98 -14.32
N ILE A 180 13.69 -11.78 -14.19
CA ILE A 180 12.89 -10.57 -14.44
C ILE A 180 12.52 -10.42 -15.92
N PHE A 181 13.34 -10.93 -16.85
CA PHE A 181 12.99 -10.90 -18.27
C PHE A 181 11.85 -11.83 -18.60
N SER A 182 11.66 -12.97 -17.93
CA SER A 182 10.43 -13.76 -18.12
C SER A 182 9.20 -12.99 -17.67
N GLU A 183 9.30 -12.21 -16.59
CA GLU A 183 8.20 -11.36 -16.11
C GLU A 183 7.93 -10.15 -17.01
N LEU A 184 8.98 -9.48 -17.50
CA LEU A 184 8.89 -8.30 -18.37
C LEU A 184 8.57 -8.65 -19.83
N THR A 185 8.65 -9.91 -20.25
CA THR A 185 8.18 -10.36 -21.57
C THR A 185 6.74 -10.89 -21.53
N SER A 186 6.20 -11.12 -20.33
CA SER A 186 4.83 -11.60 -20.13
C SER A 186 3.81 -10.47 -20.35
N ILE A 187 3.15 -10.47 -21.52
CA ILE A 187 2.09 -9.50 -21.83
C ILE A 187 0.92 -9.58 -20.85
N ARG A 188 0.68 -10.75 -20.27
CA ARG A 188 -0.34 -10.94 -19.23
C ARG A 188 -0.05 -10.07 -18.00
N ASN A 189 1.22 -9.93 -17.62
CA ASN A 189 1.59 -9.07 -16.49
C ASN A 189 1.24 -7.62 -16.78
N TYR A 190 1.56 -7.11 -17.98
CA TYR A 190 1.17 -5.76 -18.38
C TYR A 190 -0.34 -5.55 -18.48
N GLN A 191 -1.11 -6.55 -18.91
CA GLN A 191 -2.57 -6.45 -18.92
C GLN A 191 -3.11 -6.29 -17.49
N LYS A 192 -2.60 -7.09 -16.54
CA LYS A 192 -2.95 -6.97 -15.13
C LYS A 192 -2.58 -5.59 -14.57
N GLU A 193 -1.34 -5.13 -14.81
CA GLU A 193 -0.92 -3.80 -14.33
C GLU A 193 -1.71 -2.65 -14.97
N LEU A 194 -2.14 -2.79 -16.22
CA LEU A 194 -3.03 -1.83 -16.86
C LEU A 194 -4.39 -1.83 -16.19
N GLU A 195 -4.99 -2.99 -15.91
CA GLU A 195 -6.25 -3.09 -15.18
C GLU A 195 -6.15 -2.48 -13.78
N ASP A 196 -5.10 -2.80 -13.03
CA ASP A 196 -4.85 -2.25 -11.69
C ASP A 196 -4.68 -0.73 -11.75
N TYR A 197 -3.88 -0.21 -12.70
CA TYR A 197 -3.76 1.22 -12.97
C TYR A 197 -5.12 1.89 -13.26
N LEU A 198 -5.97 1.21 -14.02
CA LEU A 198 -7.28 1.71 -14.41
C LEU A 198 -8.31 1.68 -13.28
N VAL A 199 -8.19 0.73 -12.35
CA VAL A 199 -9.10 0.57 -11.21
C VAL A 199 -8.71 1.45 -10.03
N GLU A 200 -7.41 1.62 -9.77
CA GLU A 200 -6.89 2.30 -8.58
C GLU A 200 -6.53 3.78 -8.84
N GLY A 201 -6.22 4.14 -10.09
CA GLY A 201 -5.79 5.49 -10.47
C GLY A 201 -4.33 5.80 -10.11
N THR A 202 -3.91 7.06 -10.27
CA THR A 202 -2.57 7.52 -9.90
C THR A 202 -2.52 7.96 -8.44
N ASN A 203 -1.88 7.17 -7.59
CA ASN A 203 -1.44 7.45 -6.21
C ASN A 203 -2.54 7.91 -5.23
N TYR A 204 -2.74 7.08 -4.21
CA TYR A 204 -3.61 7.30 -3.07
C TYR A 204 -2.93 8.21 -2.05
N ASP A 205 -3.42 9.43 -1.86
CA ASP A 205 -3.17 10.15 -0.62
C ASP A 205 -4.23 9.72 0.41
N MET A 206 -3.80 9.42 1.64
CA MET A 206 -4.67 8.96 2.74
C MET A 206 -5.74 9.99 3.17
N HIS A 207 -5.88 11.13 2.47
CA HIS A 207 -6.65 12.29 2.88
C HIS A 207 -7.87 12.62 1.99
N HIS A 208 -8.23 11.76 1.04
CA HIS A 208 -9.42 12.02 0.22
C HIS A 208 -10.71 11.57 0.93
N SER A 209 -11.47 12.55 1.42
CA SER A 209 -12.71 12.37 2.20
C SER A 209 -13.96 12.08 1.37
N SER A 210 -13.91 12.18 0.04
CA SER A 210 -15.10 12.00 -0.82
C SER A 210 -14.84 11.10 -2.03
N ARG A 211 -15.79 10.19 -2.29
CA ARG A 211 -15.83 9.34 -3.49
C ARG A 211 -17.10 9.62 -4.27
N ILE A 212 -17.01 9.67 -5.60
CA ILE A 212 -18.14 9.94 -6.48
C ILE A 212 -18.50 8.65 -7.23
N GLN A 213 -19.80 8.41 -7.37
CA GLN A 213 -20.35 7.38 -8.24
C GLN A 213 -21.42 8.01 -9.15
N TYR A 214 -21.52 7.54 -10.39
CA TYR A 214 -22.53 7.97 -11.35
C TYR A 214 -23.41 6.79 -11.80
N ILE A 215 -24.68 7.07 -12.04
CA ILE A 215 -25.60 6.19 -12.79
C ILE A 215 -26.24 7.02 -13.90
N ILE A 216 -26.17 6.53 -15.13
CA ILE A 216 -26.77 7.16 -16.31
C ILE A 216 -27.84 6.23 -16.84
N THR A 217 -29.05 6.74 -17.03
CA THR A 217 -30.17 6.00 -17.62
C THR A 217 -30.75 6.81 -18.77
N CYS A 218 -30.78 6.23 -19.97
CA CYS A 218 -31.33 6.85 -21.17
C CYS A 218 -32.70 6.24 -21.50
N TYR A 219 -33.66 7.08 -21.87
CA TYR A 219 -35.02 6.67 -22.19
C TYR A 219 -35.40 7.05 -23.62
N PHE A 220 -36.11 6.15 -24.30
CA PHE A 220 -36.76 6.41 -25.58
C PHE A 220 -38.19 5.86 -25.52
N ASN A 221 -39.19 6.69 -25.84
CA ASN A 221 -40.61 6.38 -25.69
C ASN A 221 -40.96 5.79 -24.31
N GLY A 222 -40.34 6.31 -23.25
CA GLY A 222 -40.55 5.86 -21.86
C GLY A 222 -39.90 4.53 -21.50
N LYS A 223 -39.18 3.86 -22.42
CA LYS A 223 -38.42 2.63 -22.16
C LYS A 223 -36.95 2.93 -21.95
N ILE A 224 -36.31 2.22 -21.03
CA ILE A 224 -34.86 2.28 -20.85
C ILE A 224 -34.21 1.68 -22.10
N VAL A 225 -33.31 2.44 -22.73
CA VAL A 225 -32.54 2.00 -23.90
C VAL A 225 -31.07 1.83 -23.61
N ASN A 226 -30.56 2.41 -22.52
CA ASN A 226 -29.21 2.20 -22.02
C ASN A 226 -29.16 2.54 -20.54
N GLN A 227 -28.38 1.76 -19.78
CA GLN A 227 -28.02 2.08 -18.40
C GLN A 227 -26.54 1.79 -18.14
N LEU A 228 -25.84 2.75 -17.55
CA LEU A 228 -24.45 2.64 -17.14
C LEU A 228 -24.31 3.04 -15.66
N SER A 229 -23.38 2.40 -14.96
CA SER A 229 -22.99 2.77 -13.61
C SER A 229 -21.48 2.84 -13.48
N SER A 230 -20.96 3.82 -12.74
CA SER A 230 -19.53 3.91 -12.43
C SER A 230 -19.22 3.21 -11.11
N LYS A 231 -17.97 2.80 -10.91
CA LYS A 231 -17.44 2.49 -9.57
C LYS A 231 -17.36 3.78 -8.75
N LYS A 232 -17.34 3.64 -7.42
CA LYS A 232 -16.98 4.74 -6.49
C LYS A 232 -15.51 5.10 -6.71
N VAL A 233 -15.22 6.32 -7.15
CA VAL A 233 -13.85 6.80 -7.41
C VAL A 233 -13.57 8.12 -6.71
N VAL A 234 -12.30 8.41 -6.48
CA VAL A 234 -11.86 9.72 -5.96
C VAL A 234 -11.84 10.72 -7.13
N TRP A 235 -12.19 11.98 -6.86
CA TRP A 235 -12.06 13.06 -7.85
C TRP A 235 -10.63 13.09 -8.45
N GLY A 236 -10.48 13.42 -9.73
CA GLY A 236 -9.17 13.35 -10.41
C GLY A 236 -9.00 12.10 -11.28
N THR A 237 -9.55 10.97 -10.86
CA THR A 237 -9.40 9.68 -11.55
C THR A 237 -10.54 9.45 -12.55
N TYR A 238 -10.26 8.75 -13.66
CA TYR A 238 -11.31 8.27 -14.57
C TYR A 238 -12.04 7.09 -13.94
N SER A 239 -13.31 6.91 -14.27
CA SER A 239 -14.15 5.92 -13.60
C SER A 239 -14.17 4.61 -14.38
N PRO A 240 -14.01 3.44 -13.72
CA PRO A 240 -14.46 2.18 -14.29
C PRO A 240 -15.99 2.24 -14.45
N TRP A 241 -16.49 1.97 -15.64
CA TRP A 241 -17.92 1.94 -15.97
C TRP A 241 -18.40 0.49 -16.14
N THR A 242 -19.64 0.22 -15.76
CA THR A 242 -20.32 -1.07 -15.91
C THR A 242 -21.63 -0.85 -16.67
N ASP A 243 -21.82 -1.59 -17.76
CA ASP A 243 -23.06 -1.58 -18.53
C ASP A 243 -24.14 -2.50 -17.92
N GLU A 244 -25.31 -2.52 -18.55
CA GLU A 244 -26.46 -3.34 -18.12
C GLU A 244 -26.20 -4.85 -18.17
N ASN A 245 -25.22 -5.31 -18.96
CA ASN A 245 -24.81 -6.70 -19.05
C ASN A 245 -23.74 -7.07 -18.01
N GLY A 246 -23.35 -6.12 -17.16
CA GLY A 246 -22.31 -6.30 -16.15
C GLY A 246 -20.89 -6.21 -16.70
N ARG A 247 -20.71 -5.83 -17.97
CA ARG A 247 -19.37 -5.69 -18.56
C ARG A 247 -18.73 -4.39 -18.10
N GLN A 248 -17.48 -4.48 -17.67
CA GLN A 248 -16.67 -3.34 -17.27
C GLN A 248 -15.90 -2.75 -18.46
N PHE A 249 -15.84 -1.42 -18.54
CA PHE A 249 -15.08 -0.68 -19.55
C PHE A 249 -14.59 0.66 -19.00
N PHE A 250 -13.68 1.30 -19.73
CA PHE A 250 -13.04 2.55 -19.33
C PHE A 250 -13.12 3.56 -20.48
N ASP A 251 -13.73 4.72 -20.21
CA ASP A 251 -13.91 5.80 -21.18
C ASP A 251 -13.69 7.18 -20.53
N TYR A 252 -12.47 7.70 -20.67
CA TYR A 252 -12.12 9.06 -20.25
C TYR A 252 -13.00 10.15 -20.92
N GLY A 253 -13.45 9.91 -22.15
CA GLY A 253 -14.39 10.78 -22.85
C GLY A 253 -15.74 10.85 -22.16
N LEU A 254 -16.24 9.71 -21.66
CA LEU A 254 -17.49 9.63 -20.88
C LEU A 254 -17.38 10.46 -19.60
N ASP A 255 -16.33 10.25 -18.80
CA ASP A 255 -16.11 11.02 -17.56
C ASP A 255 -16.05 12.54 -17.84
N ARG A 256 -15.25 12.95 -18.84
CA ARG A 256 -15.10 14.35 -19.23
C ARG A 256 -16.42 14.96 -19.72
N ASN A 257 -17.20 14.20 -20.49
CA ASN A 257 -18.48 14.65 -21.00
C ASN A 257 -19.49 14.84 -19.86
N ILE A 258 -19.50 13.96 -18.86
CA ILE A 258 -20.39 14.06 -17.69
C ILE A 258 -20.05 15.27 -16.84
N VAL A 259 -18.78 15.46 -16.46
CA VAL A 259 -18.35 16.63 -15.67
C VAL A 259 -18.69 17.94 -16.38
N LYS A 260 -18.44 18.00 -17.71
CA LYS A 260 -18.80 19.15 -18.53
C LYS A 260 -20.31 19.37 -18.59
N LEU A 261 -21.08 18.31 -18.82
CA LEU A 261 -22.54 18.35 -18.91
C LEU A 261 -23.15 18.86 -17.62
N LEU A 262 -22.65 18.39 -16.47
CA LEU A 262 -23.11 18.76 -15.13
C LEU A 262 -22.55 20.09 -14.62
N LYS A 263 -21.65 20.76 -15.36
CA LYS A 263 -20.90 21.96 -14.93
C LYS A 263 -20.18 21.76 -13.59
N ARG A 264 -19.53 20.61 -13.40
CA ARG A 264 -18.75 20.32 -12.20
C ARG A 264 -17.31 20.84 -12.39
N ASP A 265 -16.72 21.32 -11.31
CA ASP A 265 -15.32 21.79 -11.28
C ASP A 265 -14.32 20.62 -11.05
N ASP A 266 -14.79 19.37 -11.20
CA ASP A 266 -13.95 18.20 -10.97
C ASP A 266 -12.80 18.18 -11.98
N LYS A 267 -11.57 18.06 -11.48
CA LYS A 267 -10.41 17.78 -12.34
C LYS A 267 -10.53 16.32 -12.77
N ILE A 268 -10.45 16.04 -14.07
CA ILE A 268 -10.28 14.67 -14.60
C ILE A 268 -9.01 14.67 -15.44
N PHE A 269 -8.04 13.87 -15.02
CA PHE A 269 -6.77 13.75 -15.73
C PHE A 269 -6.86 12.73 -16.87
N PRO A 270 -6.30 13.03 -18.05
CA PRO A 270 -6.19 12.03 -19.10
C PRO A 270 -5.31 10.87 -18.61
N PRO A 271 -5.56 9.63 -19.06
CA PRO A 271 -4.72 8.51 -18.69
C PRO A 271 -3.30 8.71 -19.21
N VAL A 272 -2.33 8.22 -18.44
CA VAL A 272 -0.94 8.12 -18.87
C VAL A 272 -0.88 7.10 -20.01
N THR A 273 -0.12 7.39 -21.07
CA THR A 273 0.00 6.54 -22.26
C THR A 273 1.45 6.37 -22.69
N GLY A 274 1.68 5.45 -23.63
CA GLY A 274 2.96 5.20 -24.27
C GLY A 274 4.07 4.84 -23.29
N LYS A 275 5.26 5.42 -23.52
CA LYS A 275 6.46 5.15 -22.73
C LYS A 275 6.27 5.38 -21.23
N ASN A 276 5.56 6.43 -20.83
CA ASN A 276 5.35 6.75 -19.42
C ASN A 276 4.50 5.69 -18.70
N LEU A 277 3.47 5.18 -19.38
CA LEU A 277 2.64 4.10 -18.84
C LEU A 277 3.43 2.79 -18.81
N LEU A 278 4.20 2.49 -19.88
CA LEU A 278 5.08 1.33 -19.91
C LEU A 278 6.08 1.34 -18.75
N THR A 279 6.75 2.47 -18.51
CA THR A 279 7.66 2.65 -17.36
C THR A 279 6.95 2.38 -16.04
N ARG A 280 5.74 2.91 -15.85
CA ARG A 280 4.96 2.70 -14.62
C ARG A 280 4.65 1.21 -14.41
N MET A 281 4.12 0.54 -15.43
CA MET A 281 3.78 -0.89 -15.35
C MET A 281 5.03 -1.75 -15.12
N ALA A 282 6.14 -1.48 -15.83
CA ALA A 282 7.39 -2.20 -15.64
C ALA A 282 7.97 -2.01 -14.22
N ASN A 283 7.91 -0.80 -13.67
CA ASN A 283 8.27 -0.57 -12.26
C ASN A 283 7.42 -1.44 -11.32
N SER A 284 6.10 -1.47 -11.51
CA SER A 284 5.18 -2.26 -10.68
C SER A 284 5.45 -3.77 -10.75
N ILE A 285 5.73 -4.29 -11.95
CA ILE A 285 6.13 -5.70 -12.17
C ILE A 285 7.41 -6.02 -11.38
N ILE A 286 8.42 -5.16 -11.44
CA ILE A 286 9.68 -5.35 -10.69
C ILE A 286 9.44 -5.24 -9.18
N GLU A 287 8.66 -4.27 -8.74
CA GLU A 287 8.37 -4.03 -7.32
C GLU A 287 7.63 -5.20 -6.68
N THR A 288 6.65 -5.77 -7.38
CA THR A 288 5.90 -6.97 -6.97
C THR A 288 6.82 -8.20 -6.84
N ASN A 289 7.91 -8.24 -7.63
CA ASN A 289 8.87 -9.34 -7.65
C ASN A 289 10.15 -9.05 -6.82
N SER A 290 10.20 -7.92 -6.10
CA SER A 290 11.39 -7.46 -5.38
C SER A 290 11.94 -8.48 -4.37
N ARG A 291 11.08 -9.19 -3.65
CA ARG A 291 11.51 -10.23 -2.69
C ARG A 291 12.33 -11.32 -3.36
N THR A 292 11.84 -11.87 -4.48
CA THR A 292 12.55 -12.90 -5.26
C THR A 292 13.86 -12.37 -5.80
N LEU A 293 13.87 -11.13 -6.30
CA LEU A 293 15.08 -10.48 -6.81
C LEU A 293 16.14 -10.31 -5.72
N ASN A 294 15.75 -9.92 -4.51
CA ASN A 294 16.65 -9.76 -3.36
C ASN A 294 17.30 -11.08 -2.95
N GLN A 295 16.53 -12.17 -2.97
CA GLN A 295 17.05 -13.52 -2.69
C GLN A 295 18.06 -13.97 -3.75
N GLN A 296 17.79 -13.64 -5.01
CA GLN A 296 18.68 -13.96 -6.12
C GLN A 296 19.95 -13.09 -6.16
N GLU A 297 20.04 -12.00 -5.38
CA GLU A 297 21.27 -11.21 -5.32
C GLU A 297 22.46 -12.05 -4.78
N ARG A 298 22.17 -13.09 -3.99
CA ARG A 298 23.16 -14.03 -3.45
C ARG A 298 24.12 -14.61 -4.51
N TYR A 299 23.63 -14.83 -5.73
CA TYR A 299 24.42 -15.42 -6.82
C TYR A 299 25.54 -14.49 -7.30
N SER A 300 25.51 -13.22 -6.91
CA SER A 300 26.64 -12.30 -7.13
C SER A 300 27.83 -12.58 -6.18
N TYR A 301 27.62 -13.37 -5.12
CA TYR A 301 28.58 -13.61 -4.04
C TYR A 301 28.77 -15.11 -3.73
N ASP A 302 28.54 -15.99 -4.71
CA ASP A 302 28.65 -17.44 -4.50
C ASP A 302 30.04 -17.85 -3.98
N LYS A 303 31.10 -17.16 -4.41
CA LYS A 303 32.47 -17.40 -3.92
C LYS A 303 32.59 -17.12 -2.42
N GLU A 304 32.06 -16.01 -1.95
CA GLU A 304 32.06 -15.67 -0.53
C GLU A 304 31.15 -16.59 0.28
N MET A 305 30.05 -17.07 -0.30
CA MET A 305 29.19 -18.07 0.34
C MET A 305 29.90 -19.43 0.44
N ASP A 306 30.70 -19.81 -0.55
CA ASP A 306 31.47 -21.06 -0.55
C ASP A 306 32.50 -21.11 0.57
N GLU A 307 33.04 -19.97 1.02
CA GLU A 307 33.96 -19.89 2.16
C GLU A 307 33.30 -20.30 3.49
N LEU A 308 31.98 -20.16 3.63
CA LEU A 308 31.23 -20.50 4.84
C LEU A 308 30.81 -21.98 4.90
N LYS A 309 30.59 -22.60 3.74
CA LYS A 309 30.05 -23.97 3.60
C LYS A 309 30.83 -25.07 4.33
N PRO A 310 32.18 -25.02 4.46
CA PRO A 310 32.92 -26.02 5.23
C PRO A 310 32.56 -26.04 6.72
N THR A 311 32.07 -24.93 7.26
CA THR A 311 31.78 -24.76 8.70
C THR A 311 30.29 -24.70 8.99
N PHE A 312 29.49 -24.23 8.04
CA PHE A 312 28.07 -23.97 8.23
C PHE A 312 27.21 -24.55 7.10
N GLN A 313 26.04 -25.04 7.47
CA GLN A 313 24.91 -25.09 6.58
C GLN A 313 24.35 -23.67 6.41
N ILE A 314 24.23 -23.21 5.17
CA ILE A 314 23.61 -21.93 4.82
C ILE A 314 22.12 -22.19 4.58
N ASN A 315 21.27 -21.70 5.48
CA ASN A 315 19.82 -21.91 5.44
C ASN A 315 19.13 -20.91 4.49
N SER A 316 19.54 -19.64 4.51
CA SER A 316 19.07 -18.62 3.59
C SER A 316 20.12 -17.53 3.37
N VAL A 317 19.96 -16.80 2.26
CA VAL A 317 20.75 -15.62 1.92
C VAL A 317 19.79 -14.60 1.31
N ASP A 318 19.70 -13.43 1.94
CA ASP A 318 18.74 -12.39 1.58
C ASP A 318 19.45 -11.02 1.59
N ARG A 319 19.15 -10.17 0.60
CA ARG A 319 19.58 -8.76 0.64
C ARG A 319 18.70 -8.00 1.63
N ILE A 320 19.32 -7.25 2.55
CA ILE A 320 18.60 -6.31 3.41
C ILE A 320 18.34 -5.02 2.62
N ILE A 321 17.08 -4.70 2.32
CA ILE A 321 16.70 -3.42 1.69
C ILE A 321 16.34 -2.39 2.77
N GLY A 322 16.79 -1.16 2.54
CA GLY A 322 16.31 0.03 3.26
C GLY A 322 17.03 0.29 4.58
N TYR A 323 16.57 1.33 5.27
CA TYR A 323 17.06 1.67 6.60
C TYR A 323 16.22 0.90 7.63
N GLY A 324 16.71 -0.25 8.05
CA GLY A 324 16.13 -0.95 9.19
C GLY A 324 16.71 -0.38 10.47
N ALA A 325 15.88 -0.25 11.51
CA ALA A 325 16.33 0.14 12.85
C ALA A 325 17.64 -0.59 13.21
N TYR A 326 17.72 -1.91 13.04
CA TYR A 326 18.83 -2.73 13.56
C TYR A 326 20.08 -2.80 12.67
N TRP A 327 19.94 -2.58 11.36
CA TRP A 327 20.94 -2.93 10.36
C TRP A 327 21.70 -1.70 9.83
N GLY A 328 21.17 -0.49 10.01
CA GLY A 328 21.71 0.74 9.43
C GLY A 328 21.41 0.83 7.94
N ASN A 329 22.39 1.27 7.13
CA ASN A 329 22.21 1.46 5.69
C ASN A 329 22.05 0.11 4.94
N GLY A 330 21.10 0.02 4.01
CA GLY A 330 20.62 -1.20 3.32
C GLY A 330 21.55 -1.78 2.24
N ASN A 331 22.86 -1.61 2.39
CA ASN A 331 23.86 -2.23 1.50
C ASN A 331 24.47 -3.45 2.21
N LYS A 332 23.62 -4.40 2.63
CA LYS A 332 24.04 -5.56 3.41
C LYS A 332 23.37 -6.85 2.94
N MET A 333 24.07 -7.96 3.11
CA MET A 333 23.56 -9.32 2.92
C MET A 333 23.35 -9.96 4.27
N GLN A 334 22.18 -10.55 4.48
CA GLN A 334 21.85 -11.40 5.59
C GLN A 334 22.06 -12.86 5.18
N VAL A 335 22.76 -13.63 6.01
CA VAL A 335 23.05 -15.04 5.79
C VAL A 335 22.69 -15.82 7.06
N MET A 336 21.74 -16.74 6.94
CA MET A 336 21.35 -17.60 8.05
C MET A 336 22.25 -18.84 8.09
N LEU A 337 23.03 -18.97 9.16
CA LEU A 337 24.04 -20.00 9.35
C LEU A 337 23.67 -20.94 10.49
N HIS A 338 23.84 -22.23 10.27
CA HIS A 338 23.65 -23.26 11.28
C HIS A 338 24.75 -24.34 11.18
N ASN A 339 25.10 -24.97 12.30
CA ASN A 339 25.91 -26.19 12.31
C ASN A 339 25.64 -27.05 13.55
N ASN A 340 26.29 -28.21 13.59
CA ASN A 340 26.10 -29.22 14.64
C ASN A 340 26.53 -28.80 16.07
N LEU A 341 27.17 -27.63 16.25
CA LEU A 341 27.47 -27.10 17.58
C LEU A 341 26.30 -26.30 18.18
N MET A 342 25.31 -25.95 17.36
CA MET A 342 24.14 -25.19 17.75
C MET A 342 22.98 -26.13 18.09
N LEU A 343 22.14 -25.75 19.05
CA LEU A 343 20.83 -26.39 19.27
C LEU A 343 19.99 -26.28 17.98
N PRO A 344 19.04 -27.22 17.74
CA PRO A 344 18.27 -27.23 16.49
C PRO A 344 17.51 -25.94 16.19
N ASN A 345 17.18 -25.17 17.22
CA ASN A 345 16.47 -23.89 17.15
C ASN A 345 17.36 -22.67 17.44
N VAL A 346 18.67 -22.82 17.20
CA VAL A 346 19.65 -21.73 17.29
C VAL A 346 20.35 -21.57 15.95
N SER A 347 20.40 -20.34 15.46
CA SER A 347 21.11 -19.95 14.24
C SER A 347 21.95 -18.70 14.47
N ILE A 348 22.97 -18.50 13.63
CA ILE A 348 23.64 -17.21 13.50
C ILE A 348 23.04 -16.49 12.29
N GLU A 349 22.54 -15.28 12.51
CA GLU A 349 22.20 -14.34 11.46
C GLU A 349 23.41 -13.46 11.20
N LEU A 350 24.16 -13.80 10.15
CA LEU A 350 25.35 -13.07 9.73
C LEU A 350 24.95 -11.94 8.79
N ILE A 351 25.32 -10.71 9.15
CA ILE A 351 25.04 -9.50 8.36
C ILE A 351 26.37 -8.94 7.85
N LEU A 352 26.56 -9.02 6.54
CA LEU A 352 27.77 -8.59 5.85
C LEU A 352 27.52 -7.31 5.05
N SER A 353 28.34 -6.29 5.32
CA SER A 353 28.38 -5.06 4.55
C SER A 353 28.96 -5.30 3.16
N LYS A 354 28.34 -4.69 2.15
CA LYS A 354 28.83 -4.71 0.77
C LYS A 354 29.90 -3.64 0.56
N THR A 355 31.06 -4.04 0.08
CA THR A 355 32.17 -3.14 -0.31
C THR A 355 32.48 -3.36 -1.78
N GLY A 356 31.98 -2.46 -2.65
CA GLY A 356 32.11 -2.62 -4.10
C GLY A 356 31.40 -3.87 -4.60
N ALA A 357 32.16 -4.77 -5.22
CA ALA A 357 31.68 -6.05 -5.77
C ALA A 357 31.81 -7.23 -4.79
N THR A 358 32.26 -6.99 -3.54
CA THR A 358 32.54 -8.04 -2.56
C THR A 358 31.80 -7.81 -1.25
N LEU A 359 31.65 -8.85 -0.44
CA LEU A 359 31.15 -8.75 0.93
C LEU A 359 32.31 -8.60 1.93
N TYR A 360 32.01 -8.07 3.12
CA TYR A 360 32.93 -8.07 4.27
C TYR A 360 33.45 -9.48 4.57
N SER A 361 34.70 -9.62 5.01
CA SER A 361 35.35 -10.93 5.22
C SER A 361 34.58 -11.81 6.21
N ARG A 362 34.54 -13.11 5.90
CA ARG A 362 33.88 -14.16 6.68
C ARG A 362 34.81 -14.67 7.79
N ASP A 363 36.09 -14.33 7.74
CA ASP A 363 37.11 -14.78 8.70
C ASP A 363 36.72 -14.46 10.15
N SER A 364 36.09 -13.31 10.39
CA SER A 364 35.70 -12.89 11.73
C SER A 364 34.64 -13.81 12.35
N VAL A 365 33.61 -14.20 11.58
CA VAL A 365 32.61 -15.15 12.09
C VAL A 365 33.21 -16.55 12.22
N LEU A 366 34.05 -16.98 11.27
CA LEU A 366 34.72 -18.28 11.32
C LEU A 366 35.65 -18.41 12.53
N ALA A 367 36.30 -17.32 12.94
CA ALA A 367 37.15 -17.28 14.14
C ALA A 367 36.34 -17.22 15.44
N ALA A 368 35.23 -16.48 15.47
CA ALA A 368 34.51 -16.15 16.71
C ALA A 368 33.33 -17.09 17.04
N TYR A 369 32.70 -17.74 16.05
CA TYR A 369 31.39 -18.36 16.23
C TYR A 369 31.33 -19.39 17.38
N LYS A 370 32.38 -20.20 17.57
CA LYS A 370 32.42 -21.21 18.64
C LYS A 370 32.31 -20.58 20.02
N ASN A 371 33.01 -19.46 20.23
CA ASN A 371 32.94 -18.74 21.51
C ASN A 371 31.57 -18.08 21.69
N VAL A 372 31.05 -17.43 20.66
CA VAL A 372 29.75 -16.74 20.69
C VAL A 372 28.62 -17.72 20.98
N VAL A 373 28.51 -18.80 20.19
CA VAL A 373 27.52 -19.88 20.39
C VAL A 373 27.71 -20.53 21.75
N GLY A 374 28.97 -20.80 22.13
CA GLY A 374 29.31 -21.36 23.44
C GLY A 374 28.77 -20.54 24.60
N ARG A 375 28.98 -19.22 24.59
CA ARG A 375 28.49 -18.30 25.64
C ARG A 375 26.97 -18.24 25.72
N VAL A 376 26.28 -18.19 24.56
CA VAL A 376 24.81 -18.17 24.52
C VAL A 376 24.23 -19.48 25.07
N GLN A 377 24.74 -20.62 24.61
CA GLN A 377 24.21 -21.93 25.00
C GLN A 377 24.70 -22.41 26.37
N SER A 378 25.73 -21.80 26.96
CA SER A 378 26.16 -22.08 28.33
C SER A 378 25.31 -21.37 29.39
N ASN A 379 24.57 -20.32 29.01
CA ASN A 379 23.67 -19.64 29.94
C ASN A 379 22.47 -20.55 30.25
N SER A 380 22.29 -20.92 31.53
CA SER A 380 21.29 -21.90 31.93
C SER A 380 19.85 -21.46 31.65
N PHE A 381 19.56 -20.16 31.76
CA PHE A 381 18.23 -19.62 31.51
C PHE A 381 17.87 -19.70 30.01
N ILE A 382 18.76 -19.24 29.13
CA ILE A 382 18.59 -19.35 27.67
C ILE A 382 18.46 -20.83 27.28
N LYS A 383 19.40 -21.68 27.72
CA LYS A 383 19.43 -23.10 27.35
C LYS A 383 18.17 -23.83 27.79
N HIS A 384 17.72 -23.61 29.02
CA HIS A 384 16.51 -24.24 29.54
C HIS A 384 15.28 -23.84 28.71
N TYR A 385 15.15 -22.56 28.36
CA TYR A 385 14.06 -22.08 27.52
C TYR A 385 14.04 -22.77 26.16
N LEU A 386 15.17 -22.76 25.43
CA LEU A 386 15.26 -23.32 24.08
C LEU A 386 14.97 -24.83 24.03
N VAL A 387 15.39 -25.57 25.07
CA VAL A 387 15.12 -27.02 25.17
C VAL A 387 13.64 -27.30 25.45
N THR A 388 12.98 -26.45 26.23
CA THR A 388 11.56 -26.61 26.59
C THR A 388 10.61 -26.04 25.53
N HIS A 389 11.11 -25.19 24.63
CA HIS A 389 10.34 -24.54 23.56
C HIS A 389 11.03 -24.78 22.20
N PRO A 390 11.06 -26.04 21.70
CA PRO A 390 11.82 -26.40 20.50
C PRO A 390 11.31 -25.75 19.20
N ASN A 391 10.09 -25.20 19.21
CA ASN A 391 9.49 -24.52 18.06
C ASN A 391 9.84 -23.02 17.99
N ASP A 392 10.32 -22.43 19.09
CA ASP A 392 10.79 -21.04 19.12
C ASP A 392 12.21 -20.96 18.57
N GLN A 393 12.57 -19.87 17.89
CA GLN A 393 13.87 -19.70 17.24
C GLN A 393 14.69 -18.60 17.91
N LEU A 394 15.98 -18.88 18.16
CA LEU A 394 16.94 -17.88 18.60
C LEU A 394 17.98 -17.60 17.51
N ASN A 395 18.00 -16.35 17.05
CA ASN A 395 18.92 -15.86 16.04
C ASN A 395 19.98 -14.97 16.69
N ILE A 396 21.23 -15.44 16.74
CA ILE A 396 22.38 -14.66 17.20
C ILE A 396 22.79 -13.71 16.07
N LEU A 397 22.75 -12.40 16.30
CA LEU A 397 23.13 -11.44 15.28
C LEU A 397 24.66 -11.28 15.26
N PHE A 398 25.26 -11.34 14.07
CA PHE A 398 26.69 -11.14 13.87
C PHE A 398 26.92 -10.13 12.73
N PHE A 399 27.43 -8.95 13.06
CA PHE A 399 27.58 -7.83 12.12
C PHE A 399 29.04 -7.68 11.72
N ASP A 400 29.37 -7.99 10.47
CA ASP A 400 30.72 -7.92 9.90
C ASP A 400 31.75 -8.68 10.77
N SER A 401 32.33 -8.02 11.77
CA SER A 401 33.32 -8.57 12.69
C SER A 401 32.88 -8.71 14.15
N LYS A 402 31.69 -8.26 14.54
CA LYS A 402 31.26 -8.20 15.95
C LYS A 402 29.85 -8.79 16.18
N PRO A 403 29.60 -9.44 17.33
CA PRO A 403 28.27 -9.95 17.71
C PRO A 403 27.34 -8.87 18.29
N ILE A 404 27.72 -7.59 18.21
CA ILE A 404 26.89 -6.43 18.51
C ILE A 404 27.40 -5.21 17.73
N ASN A 405 26.48 -4.35 17.26
CA ASN A 405 26.81 -3.15 16.50
C ASN A 405 26.52 -1.86 17.29
N GLU A 406 27.00 -0.74 16.76
CA GLU A 406 26.83 0.60 17.35
C GLU A 406 25.36 0.98 17.57
N TYR A 407 24.49 0.64 16.62
CA TYR A 407 23.07 0.97 16.71
C TYR A 407 22.42 0.32 17.93
N ASN A 408 22.66 -0.98 18.10
CA ASN A 408 22.09 -1.76 19.19
C ASN A 408 22.69 -1.34 20.54
N ILE A 409 23.99 -0.99 20.57
CA ILE A 409 24.59 -0.40 21.79
C ILE A 409 23.87 0.89 22.15
N ASN A 410 23.70 1.83 21.21
CA ASN A 410 23.05 3.11 21.48
C ASN A 410 21.57 2.97 21.91
N ALA A 411 20.86 1.97 21.39
CA ALA A 411 19.47 1.69 21.78
C ALA A 411 19.34 1.22 23.24
N ILE A 412 20.38 0.61 23.79
CA ILE A 412 20.40 0.03 25.14
C ILE A 412 21.14 0.93 26.13
N ASN A 413 22.19 1.57 25.66
CA ASN A 413 23.20 2.27 26.42
C ASN A 413 23.68 3.44 25.54
N SER A 414 22.86 4.49 25.53
CA SER A 414 23.11 5.75 24.81
C SER A 414 24.46 6.38 25.20
N SER A 415 24.78 7.57 24.71
CA SER A 415 26.08 8.18 24.98
C SER A 415 26.11 8.95 26.31
N PRO A 416 27.30 9.13 26.92
CA PRO A 416 27.47 9.96 28.13
C PRO A 416 26.92 11.38 27.98
N GLU A 417 27.04 11.99 26.80
CA GLU A 417 26.52 13.33 26.53
C GLU A 417 24.98 13.37 26.59
N LYS A 418 24.32 12.36 26.02
CA LYS A 418 22.86 12.26 26.08
C LYS A 418 22.35 11.92 27.48
N TRP A 419 23.11 11.15 28.26
CA TRP A 419 22.80 10.93 29.68
C TRP A 419 22.88 12.24 30.47
N ALA A 420 23.91 13.05 30.22
CA ALA A 420 24.05 14.35 30.87
C ALA A 420 22.88 15.29 30.51
N GLN A 421 22.45 15.30 29.24
CA GLN A 421 21.27 16.04 28.79
C GLN A 421 20.00 15.60 29.52
N TYR A 422 19.76 14.29 29.62
CA TYR A 422 18.63 13.75 30.37
C TYR A 422 18.69 14.16 31.85
N ASP A 423 19.86 14.04 32.49
CA ASP A 423 20.03 14.40 33.90
C ASP A 423 19.79 15.89 34.13
N ASP A 424 20.20 16.75 33.20
CA ASP A 424 19.96 18.19 33.27
C ASP A 424 18.49 18.54 33.02
N ASP A 425 17.84 17.86 32.09
CA ASP A 425 16.43 18.11 31.76
C ASP A 425 15.50 17.60 32.85
N VAL A 426 15.76 16.43 33.45
CA VAL A 426 15.03 15.95 34.63
C VAL A 426 15.18 16.91 35.81
N LYS A 427 16.37 17.48 36.04
CA LYS A 427 16.57 18.51 37.07
C LYS A 427 15.79 19.80 36.79
N LYS A 428 15.58 20.16 35.52
CA LYS A 428 14.78 21.34 35.12
C LYS A 428 13.28 21.08 35.18
N ASP A 429 12.84 19.86 34.89
CA ASP A 429 11.42 19.46 34.80
C ASP A 429 10.78 19.19 36.18
N GLU A 430 11.57 19.08 37.25
CA GLU A 430 11.07 19.18 38.64
C GLU A 430 10.30 20.50 38.91
N ALA A 431 10.32 21.47 37.98
CA ALA A 431 9.63 22.75 38.06
C ALA A 431 8.31 22.88 37.25
N ALA A 432 7.85 21.88 36.48
CA ALA A 432 6.65 22.03 35.63
C ALA A 432 5.67 20.82 35.69
N PRO A 433 4.37 21.01 35.99
CA PRO A 433 3.41 19.93 36.05
C PRO A 433 2.58 19.86 34.75
N TYR A 434 3.00 19.13 33.71
CA TYR A 434 2.06 18.73 32.65
C TYR A 434 2.52 17.50 31.86
N TYR A 435 1.54 16.62 31.56
CA TYR A 435 1.58 15.35 30.81
C TYR A 435 1.84 14.07 31.60
N ASP A 436 1.11 13.02 31.22
CA ASP A 436 1.08 11.67 31.81
C ASP A 436 2.49 11.18 32.19
N PRO A 437 2.85 11.23 33.50
CA PRO A 437 4.23 11.25 33.95
C PRO A 437 4.95 9.91 33.79
N LEU A 438 4.25 8.81 33.50
CA LEU A 438 4.88 7.49 33.43
C LEU A 438 5.18 7.06 31.99
N TYR A 439 4.36 7.45 31.01
CA TYR A 439 4.58 7.11 29.61
C TYR A 439 5.50 8.12 28.91
N SER A 440 5.31 9.42 29.17
CA SER A 440 6.17 10.48 28.63
C SER A 440 7.60 10.34 29.17
N LYS A 441 7.76 10.14 30.48
CA LYS A 441 9.06 9.98 31.15
C LYS A 441 9.82 8.75 30.67
N ARG A 442 9.16 7.60 30.53
CA ARG A 442 9.82 6.37 30.02
C ARG A 442 10.23 6.48 28.56
N ASN A 443 9.41 7.11 27.73
CA ASN A 443 9.82 7.38 26.35
C ASN A 443 10.95 8.40 26.30
N PHE A 444 10.89 9.47 27.09
CA PHE A 444 11.96 10.46 27.18
C PHE A 444 13.28 9.83 27.64
N GLU A 445 13.24 9.02 28.71
CA GLU A 445 14.38 8.23 29.20
C GLU A 445 14.89 7.27 28.13
N TYR A 446 14.03 6.56 27.41
CA TYR A 446 14.47 5.68 26.33
C TYR A 446 15.22 6.44 25.22
N HIS A 447 14.71 7.58 24.77
CA HIS A 447 15.32 8.35 23.69
C HIS A 447 16.68 8.96 24.07
N HIS A 448 16.90 9.28 25.35
CA HIS A 448 18.14 9.87 25.82
C HIS A 448 19.11 8.84 26.43
N CYS A 449 18.61 7.80 27.07
CA CYS A 449 19.39 6.87 27.89
C CYS A 449 19.29 5.39 27.47
N GLY A 450 18.37 5.03 26.57
CA GLY A 450 18.08 3.62 26.24
C GLY A 450 17.48 2.90 27.45
N CYS A 451 18.16 1.90 27.98
CA CYS A 451 17.79 1.22 29.23
C CYS A 451 18.40 1.84 30.49
N ASN A 452 19.18 2.91 30.35
CA ASN A 452 19.74 3.71 31.45
C ASN A 452 20.57 2.91 32.49
N TYR A 453 21.18 1.79 32.10
CA TYR A 453 22.14 1.06 32.95
C TYR A 453 23.51 1.75 33.00
N ARG A 454 23.85 2.55 31.97
CA ARG A 454 25.10 3.31 31.83
C ARG A 454 26.35 2.44 31.88
N PHE A 455 26.33 1.33 31.15
CA PHE A 455 27.47 0.42 31.08
C PHE A 455 28.72 1.13 30.51
N PRO A 456 29.93 0.79 31.00
CA PRO A 456 31.17 1.15 30.33
C PRO A 456 31.17 0.69 28.87
N ARG A 457 31.77 1.51 27.99
CA ARG A 457 31.69 1.29 26.55
C ARG A 457 32.39 -0.01 26.11
N ASP A 458 33.58 -0.24 26.65
CA ASP A 458 34.37 -1.46 26.46
C ASP A 458 33.67 -2.72 26.99
N PHE A 459 32.84 -2.59 28.02
CA PHE A 459 32.02 -3.68 28.53
C PHE A 459 30.88 -4.03 27.56
N ILE A 460 30.06 -3.06 27.14
CA ILE A 460 28.90 -3.35 26.29
C ILE A 460 29.30 -3.82 24.87
N GLU A 461 30.45 -3.39 24.36
CA GLU A 461 30.98 -3.83 23.06
C GLU A 461 31.35 -5.33 23.00
N GLN A 462 31.52 -5.98 24.15
CA GLN A 462 31.76 -7.42 24.27
C GLN A 462 30.46 -8.24 24.41
N GLY A 463 29.30 -7.56 24.39
CA GLY A 463 27.99 -8.17 24.43
C GLY A 463 27.67 -8.97 23.16
N ILE A 464 26.75 -9.92 23.29
CA ILE A 464 26.21 -10.70 22.17
C ILE A 464 24.72 -10.38 22.07
N ILE A 465 24.30 -9.81 20.95
CA ILE A 465 22.87 -9.58 20.70
C ILE A 465 22.23 -10.80 20.03
N PHE A 466 20.99 -11.07 20.42
CA PHE A 466 20.18 -12.08 19.78
C PHE A 466 18.70 -11.71 19.80
N ILE A 467 17.97 -12.25 18.84
CA ILE A 467 16.52 -12.16 18.70
C ILE A 467 15.94 -13.53 19.05
N LEU A 468 14.87 -13.54 19.85
CA LEU A 468 14.07 -14.72 20.12
C LEU A 468 12.68 -14.52 19.50
N GLU A 469 12.34 -15.38 18.55
CA GLU A 469 11.06 -15.43 17.87
C GLU A 469 10.24 -16.60 18.42
N THR A 470 9.03 -16.32 18.88
CA THR A 470 8.12 -17.36 19.36
C THR A 470 7.32 -17.93 18.19
N HIS A 471 6.97 -19.21 18.27
CA HIS A 471 6.14 -19.86 17.25
C HIS A 471 4.77 -19.18 17.04
N ASP A 472 4.27 -18.47 18.05
CA ASP A 472 3.02 -17.68 18.00
C ASP A 472 3.19 -16.30 17.32
N GLY A 473 4.38 -15.99 16.78
CA GLY A 473 4.65 -14.77 16.02
C GLY A 473 5.08 -13.56 16.87
N GLY A 474 5.44 -13.78 18.13
CA GLY A 474 6.02 -12.75 18.99
C GLY A 474 7.55 -12.69 18.90
N GLU A 475 8.13 -11.55 19.25
CA GLU A 475 9.58 -11.32 19.20
C GLU A 475 10.07 -10.68 20.50
N SER A 476 11.29 -11.01 20.92
CA SER A 476 12.02 -10.30 21.95
C SER A 476 13.50 -10.15 21.62
N ARG A 477 14.12 -9.06 22.06
CA ARG A 477 15.53 -8.76 21.79
C ARG A 477 16.34 -8.62 23.05
N TRP A 478 17.50 -9.23 22.99
CA TRP A 478 18.31 -9.52 24.15
C TRP A 478 19.77 -9.20 23.89
N VAL A 479 20.48 -8.84 24.95
CA VAL A 479 21.94 -8.80 24.96
C VAL A 479 22.45 -9.67 26.09
N LEU A 480 23.30 -10.65 25.76
CA LEU A 480 24.12 -11.37 26.72
C LEU A 480 25.37 -10.54 27.02
N LEU A 481 25.49 -10.09 28.26
CA LEU A 481 26.57 -9.23 28.73
C LEU A 481 27.83 -10.05 29.07
N PRO A 482 29.01 -9.40 29.18
CA PRO A 482 30.26 -10.07 29.56
C PRO A 482 30.24 -10.75 30.92
N ASP A 483 29.42 -10.26 31.84
CA ASP A 483 29.22 -10.83 33.19
C ASP A 483 28.20 -11.98 33.23
N HIS A 484 27.82 -12.50 32.05
CA HIS A 484 26.84 -13.57 31.84
C HIS A 484 25.39 -13.23 32.22
N THR A 485 25.10 -12.00 32.63
CA THR A 485 23.73 -11.52 32.76
C THR A 485 23.13 -11.25 31.38
N ILE A 486 21.80 -11.31 31.27
CA ILE A 486 21.09 -11.04 30.00
C ILE A 486 20.13 -9.87 30.18
N LEU A 487 20.04 -9.01 29.18
CA LEU A 487 19.19 -7.82 29.19
C LEU A 487 18.16 -7.89 28.06
N CYS A 488 16.87 -7.93 28.39
CA CYS A 488 15.79 -7.76 27.43
C CYS A 488 15.45 -6.27 27.30
N TYR A 489 15.65 -5.69 26.12
CA TYR A 489 15.37 -4.27 25.88
C TYR A 489 14.19 -4.03 24.94
N TYR A 490 13.70 -5.06 24.25
CA TYR A 490 12.51 -4.98 23.40
C TYR A 490 11.71 -6.28 23.44
N ALA A 491 10.37 -6.19 23.45
CA ALA A 491 9.48 -7.34 23.36
C ALA A 491 8.09 -7.00 22.80
N THR A 492 7.54 -7.88 21.98
CA THR A 492 6.12 -7.88 21.55
C THR A 492 5.33 -9.04 22.13
N VAL A 493 5.99 -9.86 22.96
CA VAL A 493 5.43 -11.03 23.65
C VAL A 493 4.87 -10.69 25.03
N GLU A 494 3.85 -11.44 25.46
CA GLU A 494 3.34 -11.36 26.84
C GLU A 494 4.27 -12.02 27.87
N LYS A 495 5.16 -12.92 27.42
CA LYS A 495 6.11 -13.64 28.28
C LYS A 495 7.53 -13.55 27.73
N LEU A 496 8.47 -13.17 28.58
CA LEU A 496 9.90 -13.14 28.31
C LEU A 496 10.53 -14.47 28.73
N MET A 497 10.84 -15.33 27.77
CA MET A 497 11.37 -16.68 28.04
C MET A 497 10.56 -17.43 29.12
N GLY A 498 9.24 -17.40 29.01
CA GLY A 498 8.31 -18.05 29.96
C GLY A 498 7.95 -17.21 31.18
N GLN A 499 8.62 -16.08 31.44
CA GLN A 499 8.27 -15.19 32.55
C GLN A 499 7.25 -14.12 32.14
N PRO A 500 6.19 -13.86 32.92
CA PRO A 500 5.19 -12.87 32.56
C PRO A 500 5.78 -11.46 32.49
N LEU A 501 5.56 -10.78 31.37
CA LEU A 501 5.86 -9.37 31.21
C LEU A 501 4.88 -8.57 32.08
N ARG A 502 5.38 -7.90 33.11
CA ARG A 502 4.52 -7.15 34.06
C ARG A 502 4.00 -5.82 33.53
N THR A 503 4.29 -5.50 32.26
CA THR A 503 3.97 -4.21 31.64
C THR A 503 3.53 -4.41 30.20
N ASP A 504 2.61 -3.59 29.74
CA ASP A 504 2.27 -3.38 28.32
C ASP A 504 3.38 -2.67 27.51
N ASN A 505 4.51 -2.37 28.17
CA ASN A 505 5.65 -1.68 27.57
C ASN A 505 6.46 -2.60 26.65
N ARG A 506 6.59 -2.19 25.38
CA ARG A 506 7.44 -2.87 24.39
C ARG A 506 8.94 -2.76 24.67
N TYR A 507 9.36 -1.88 25.59
CA TYR A 507 10.76 -1.66 25.97
C TYR A 507 10.98 -1.98 27.46
N PRO A 508 11.00 -3.27 27.86
CA PRO A 508 11.01 -3.65 29.27
C PRO A 508 12.30 -3.28 30.02
N CYS A 509 13.46 -3.28 29.34
CA CYS A 509 14.78 -2.99 29.93
C CYS A 509 15.08 -3.79 31.21
N LEU A 510 14.69 -5.07 31.23
CA LEU A 510 14.88 -5.98 32.36
C LEU A 510 16.16 -6.79 32.21
N ARG A 511 17.00 -6.77 33.26
CA ARG A 511 18.21 -7.59 33.34
C ARG A 511 17.95 -8.82 34.20
N PHE A 512 18.45 -9.97 33.76
CA PHE A 512 18.29 -11.27 34.40
C PHE A 512 19.66 -11.87 34.67
N ASN A 513 19.78 -12.62 35.77
CA ASN A 513 20.94 -13.48 35.98
C ASN A 513 20.83 -14.79 35.18
N GLU A 514 21.83 -15.65 35.27
CA GLU A 514 21.86 -16.94 34.56
C GLU A 514 20.74 -17.91 34.94
N LYS A 515 20.04 -17.67 36.06
CA LYS A 515 18.89 -18.46 36.53
C LYS A 515 17.55 -17.88 36.06
N GLY A 516 17.57 -16.74 35.39
CA GLY A 516 16.36 -16.02 34.99
C GLY A 516 15.76 -15.14 36.09
N GLU A 517 16.46 -14.87 37.19
CA GLU A 517 15.94 -13.97 38.22
C GLU A 517 16.19 -12.51 37.79
N ILE A 518 15.17 -11.66 37.88
CA ILE A 518 15.27 -10.23 37.55
C ILE A 518 16.21 -9.57 38.56
N LEU A 519 17.23 -8.88 38.05
CA LEU A 519 18.17 -8.08 38.82
C LEU A 519 17.63 -6.65 39.00
N PRO A 520 17.87 -6.03 40.17
CA PRO A 520 17.56 -4.62 40.35
C PRO A 520 18.41 -3.76 39.40
N GLN A 521 17.81 -2.69 38.87
CA GLN A 521 18.52 -1.71 38.07
C GLN A 521 19.54 -1.00 38.96
N LYS A 522 20.83 -1.16 38.64
CA LYS A 522 21.94 -0.47 39.30
C LYS A 522 22.66 0.33 38.22
N HIS A 523 22.80 1.63 38.42
CA HIS A 523 23.67 2.47 37.60
C HIS A 523 25.12 2.09 37.88
N TYR A 524 25.93 1.92 36.82
CA TYR A 524 27.38 1.88 37.00
C TYR A 524 27.85 3.31 37.28
N PRO A 525 28.71 3.53 38.29
CA PRO A 525 29.31 4.84 38.50
C PRO A 525 30.15 5.20 37.27
N LEU A 526 30.00 6.46 36.82
CA LEU A 526 30.75 7.04 35.70
C LEU A 526 32.26 7.06 35.98
#